data_AF-A0A923EG92-F1
#
_entry.id   AF-A0A923EG92-F1
#
_cell.length_a   1.000
_cell.length_b   1.000
_cell.length_c   1.000
_cell.angle_alpha   90.00
_cell.angle_beta   90.00
_cell.angle_gamma   90.00
#
_symmetry.space_group_name_H-M   'P 1'
#
loop_
_entity.id
_entity.type
_entity.pdbx_description
1 polymer ?
#
loop_
_entity_poly.entity_id
_entity_poly.type
_entity_poly.pdbx_seq_one_letter_code
_entity_poly.pdbx_strand_id
1 'polypeptide(L)'
;MPPSTSSVKRLARKTLRILLLVALFMAMAGIGAYVALTLIIKGEDTVVVPDLVGKDVLYGLEILSDLGLNTRVKGTAYHDQVPKNHVIDQDPDAGAAIKRGRDVKIRVSRGPETIVMPNLAGLSLQQSRVLLTENGLCRGTLAGMNSPRSAAGQVIAQSPPPGATVSRNTCADLLISRGPSVPAFPMVDLSGFTLESAIRRLEQLQLTVGTIRFVHRISAPLETIVDQLPLAGYRVARGGRVDLTFNRSKAGQYTGEPKNTDQVELFRFSLENGFLNKRVQVKINQAQFLLSLFDDFMAPGQEIWLLVPKSGNPTVLIYVDGQLMETRIFVLWKQPAQTGSMWTSWTAASSPTSPWARWWLKRFADPPR
;
A
#
# COMPACT_ATOMS: atom_id res chain seq x y z
N MET A 1 -136.27 -28.40 -13.56
CA MET A 1 -136.30 -27.45 -12.43
C MET A 1 -134.90 -26.84 -12.28
N PRO A 2 -134.72 -25.53 -12.37
CA PRO A 2 -133.42 -24.89 -12.20
C PRO A 2 -132.96 -24.98 -10.72
N PRO A 3 -131.66 -25.11 -10.44
CA PRO A 3 -131.15 -25.25 -9.08
C PRO A 3 -131.43 -23.99 -8.25
N SER A 4 -131.83 -24.20 -6.99
CA SER A 4 -132.18 -23.12 -6.05
C SER A 4 -131.04 -22.11 -5.83
N THR A 5 -131.38 -20.83 -5.81
CA THR A 5 -130.47 -19.66 -5.71
C THR A 5 -129.70 -19.57 -4.37
N SER A 6 -129.98 -20.44 -3.41
CA SER A 6 -129.33 -20.47 -2.09
C SER A 6 -128.02 -21.28 -2.07
N SER A 7 -127.89 -22.34 -2.89
CA SER A 7 -126.67 -23.17 -2.98
C SER A 7 -125.52 -22.46 -3.70
N VAL A 8 -125.82 -21.69 -4.77
CA VAL A 8 -124.82 -20.93 -5.53
C VAL A 8 -124.18 -19.82 -4.66
N LYS A 9 -124.96 -19.12 -3.83
CA LYS A 9 -124.46 -18.10 -2.89
C LYS A 9 -123.64 -18.69 -1.72
N ARG A 10 -123.85 -19.96 -1.37
CA ARG A 10 -123.09 -20.68 -0.31
C ARG A 10 -121.76 -21.19 -0.85
N LEU A 11 -121.73 -21.70 -2.09
CA LEU A 11 -120.52 -22.09 -2.82
C LEU A 11 -119.64 -20.86 -3.15
N ALA A 12 -120.22 -19.76 -3.64
CA ALA A 12 -119.49 -18.52 -3.94
C ALA A 12 -118.83 -17.88 -2.69
N ARG A 13 -119.49 -17.96 -1.51
CA ARG A 13 -118.88 -17.52 -0.24
C ARG A 13 -117.75 -18.43 0.24
N LYS A 14 -117.83 -19.74 -0.03
CA LYS A 14 -116.74 -20.70 0.28
C LYS A 14 -115.53 -20.48 -0.63
N THR A 15 -115.73 -20.30 -1.93
CA THR A 15 -114.63 -20.04 -2.88
C THR A 15 -113.98 -18.68 -2.65
N LEU A 16 -114.77 -17.64 -2.33
CA LEU A 16 -114.23 -16.32 -1.94
C LEU A 16 -113.39 -16.40 -0.65
N ARG A 17 -113.81 -17.18 0.34
CA ARG A 17 -113.02 -17.43 1.57
C ARG A 17 -111.72 -18.17 1.28
N ILE A 18 -111.75 -19.19 0.41
CA ILE A 18 -110.54 -19.93 0.01
C ILE A 18 -109.59 -19.00 -0.75
N LEU A 19 -110.09 -18.18 -1.68
CA LEU A 19 -109.27 -17.20 -2.39
C LEU A 19 -108.65 -16.16 -1.45
N LEU A 20 -109.40 -15.68 -0.45
CA LEU A 20 -108.85 -14.79 0.58
C LEU A 20 -107.77 -15.46 1.43
N LEU A 21 -107.94 -16.72 1.81
CA LEU A 21 -106.93 -17.47 2.55
C LEU A 21 -105.67 -17.74 1.72
N VAL A 22 -105.82 -18.06 0.43
CA VAL A 22 -104.71 -18.22 -0.51
C VAL A 22 -103.99 -16.89 -0.74
N ALA A 23 -104.73 -15.79 -0.93
CA ALA A 23 -104.15 -14.47 -1.06
C ALA A 23 -103.39 -14.04 0.21
N LEU A 24 -103.94 -14.32 1.39
CA LEU A 24 -103.28 -14.08 2.67
C LEU A 24 -102.01 -14.93 2.83
N PHE A 25 -102.05 -16.21 2.43
CA PHE A 25 -100.88 -17.09 2.46
C PHE A 25 -99.79 -16.60 1.51
N MET A 26 -100.15 -16.21 0.28
CA MET A 26 -99.19 -15.64 -0.69
C MET A 26 -98.61 -14.32 -0.20
N ALA A 27 -99.42 -13.46 0.45
CA ALA A 27 -98.94 -12.24 1.08
C ALA A 27 -97.94 -12.52 2.21
N MET A 28 -98.25 -13.47 3.11
CA MET A 28 -97.34 -13.87 4.19
C MET A 28 -96.06 -14.51 3.65
N ALA A 29 -96.15 -15.37 2.63
CA ALA A 29 -94.98 -15.96 1.98
C ALA A 29 -94.12 -14.90 1.29
N GLY A 30 -94.73 -13.93 0.62
CA GLY A 30 -94.04 -12.80 -0.01
C GLY A 30 -93.35 -11.90 1.02
N ILE A 31 -94.02 -11.57 2.13
CA ILE A 31 -93.43 -10.81 3.24
C ILE A 31 -92.29 -11.61 3.89
N GLY A 32 -92.48 -12.90 4.14
CA GLY A 32 -91.45 -13.78 4.68
C GLY A 32 -90.22 -13.85 3.79
N ALA A 33 -90.40 -14.01 2.47
CA ALA A 33 -89.32 -14.00 1.50
C ALA A 33 -88.61 -12.63 1.43
N TYR A 34 -89.37 -11.53 1.49
CA TYR A 34 -88.82 -10.17 1.52
C TYR A 34 -87.99 -9.89 2.78
N VAL A 35 -88.50 -10.30 3.95
CA VAL A 35 -87.79 -10.16 5.24
C VAL A 35 -86.55 -11.06 5.27
N ALA A 36 -86.64 -12.31 4.80
CA ALA A 36 -85.49 -13.20 4.69
C ALA A 36 -84.42 -12.63 3.75
N LEU A 37 -84.83 -12.12 2.58
CA LEU A 37 -83.92 -11.50 1.60
C LEU A 37 -83.26 -10.23 2.16
N THR A 38 -84.02 -9.39 2.86
CA THR A 38 -83.48 -8.16 3.47
C THR A 38 -82.56 -8.44 4.66
N LEU A 39 -82.79 -9.49 5.44
CA LEU A 39 -81.88 -9.91 6.51
C LEU A 39 -80.56 -10.49 5.99
N ILE A 40 -80.59 -11.21 4.86
CA ILE A 40 -79.37 -11.74 4.22
C ILE A 40 -78.52 -10.59 3.65
N ILE A 41 -79.13 -9.59 3.02
CA ILE A 41 -78.42 -8.46 2.39
C ILE A 41 -77.90 -7.46 3.43
N LYS A 42 -78.66 -7.18 4.49
CA LYS A 42 -78.23 -6.26 5.56
C LYS A 42 -77.16 -6.83 6.50
N GLY A 43 -76.84 -8.12 6.39
CA GLY A 43 -75.82 -8.79 7.22
C GLY A 43 -74.37 -8.63 6.73
N GLU A 44 -74.12 -7.88 5.66
CA GLU A 44 -72.76 -7.68 5.15
C GLU A 44 -72.08 -6.49 5.82
N ASP A 45 -71.65 -6.67 7.07
CA ASP A 45 -70.71 -5.77 7.74
C ASP A 45 -69.39 -5.80 6.98
N THR A 46 -69.22 -4.85 6.06
CA THR A 46 -67.99 -4.65 5.30
C THR A 46 -67.10 -3.63 6.01
N VAL A 47 -65.80 -3.84 5.92
CA VAL A 47 -64.76 -2.99 6.49
C VAL A 47 -63.72 -2.72 5.42
N VAL A 48 -63.21 -1.50 5.42
CA VAL A 48 -62.17 -1.06 4.50
C VAL A 48 -60.82 -1.54 5.03
N VAL A 49 -60.06 -2.23 4.20
CA VAL A 49 -58.72 -2.72 4.55
C VAL A 49 -57.77 -1.51 4.68
N PRO A 50 -57.08 -1.35 5.83
CA PRO A 50 -56.11 -0.27 6.02
C PRO A 50 -54.83 -0.51 5.20
N ASP A 51 -54.04 0.54 5.03
CA ASP A 51 -52.69 0.43 4.47
C ASP A 51 -51.69 -0.03 5.54
N LEU A 52 -51.18 -1.24 5.35
CA LEU A 52 -50.20 -1.90 6.20
C LEU A 52 -48.80 -1.85 5.61
N VAL A 53 -48.64 -1.50 4.33
CA VAL A 53 -47.34 -1.55 3.65
C VAL A 53 -46.36 -0.59 4.31
N GLY A 54 -45.17 -1.08 4.64
CA GLY A 54 -44.15 -0.33 5.36
C GLY A 54 -44.46 -0.08 6.84
N LYS A 55 -45.58 -0.58 7.37
CA LYS A 55 -45.88 -0.53 8.82
C LYS A 55 -45.28 -1.72 9.54
N ASP A 56 -45.04 -1.54 10.84
CA ASP A 56 -44.65 -2.62 11.73
C ASP A 56 -45.76 -3.68 11.81
N VAL A 57 -45.38 -4.95 11.83
CA VAL A 57 -46.33 -6.06 11.88
C VAL A 57 -47.21 -6.03 13.13
N LEU A 58 -46.68 -5.57 14.27
CA LEU A 58 -47.45 -5.46 15.52
C LEU A 58 -48.56 -4.41 15.41
N TYR A 59 -48.23 -3.25 14.81
CA TYR A 59 -49.22 -2.22 14.48
C TYR A 59 -50.29 -2.73 13.51
N GLY A 60 -49.87 -3.50 12.50
CA GLY A 60 -50.80 -4.11 11.55
C GLY A 60 -51.75 -5.13 12.19
N LEU A 61 -51.26 -5.92 13.14
CA LEU A 61 -52.07 -6.87 13.91
C LEU A 61 -53.13 -6.15 14.75
N GLU A 62 -52.75 -5.07 15.43
CA GLU A 62 -53.64 -4.26 16.27
C GLU A 62 -54.76 -3.63 15.43
N ILE A 63 -54.42 -2.91 14.36
CA ILE A 63 -55.42 -2.22 13.53
C ILE A 63 -56.37 -3.19 12.82
N LEU A 64 -55.88 -4.36 12.37
CA LEU A 64 -56.72 -5.38 11.76
C LEU A 64 -57.65 -6.03 12.80
N SER A 65 -57.15 -6.31 14.01
CA SER A 65 -57.95 -6.86 15.10
C SER A 65 -59.08 -5.90 15.51
N ASP A 66 -58.78 -4.60 15.63
CA ASP A 66 -59.77 -3.56 15.96
C ASP A 66 -60.87 -3.45 14.90
N LEU A 67 -60.52 -3.68 13.64
CA LEU A 67 -61.43 -3.72 12.50
C LEU A 67 -62.20 -5.05 12.38
N GLY A 68 -61.91 -6.04 13.23
CA GLY A 68 -62.51 -7.37 13.18
C GLY A 68 -62.06 -8.17 11.95
N LEU A 69 -60.86 -7.92 11.44
CA LEU A 69 -60.21 -8.64 10.34
C LEU A 69 -59.14 -9.58 10.90
N ASN A 70 -58.93 -10.71 10.21
CA ASN A 70 -57.90 -11.68 10.61
C ASN A 70 -56.60 -11.38 9.87
N THR A 71 -55.46 -11.48 10.56
CA THR A 71 -54.14 -11.33 9.90
C THR A 71 -53.57 -12.70 9.56
N ARG A 72 -53.03 -12.86 8.35
CA ARG A 72 -52.39 -14.11 7.92
C ARG A 72 -51.03 -13.86 7.28
N VAL A 73 -49.95 -14.35 7.89
CA VAL A 73 -48.61 -14.22 7.31
C VAL A 73 -48.44 -15.24 6.17
N LYS A 74 -48.36 -14.76 4.93
CA LYS A 74 -48.14 -15.60 3.74
C LYS A 74 -46.70 -16.09 3.63
N GLY A 75 -45.76 -15.32 4.18
CA GLY A 75 -44.34 -15.67 4.22
C GLY A 75 -43.47 -14.47 4.57
N THR A 76 -42.15 -14.68 4.51
CA THR A 76 -41.13 -13.65 4.77
C THR A 76 -40.20 -13.52 3.57
N ALA A 77 -39.75 -12.31 3.26
CA ALA A 77 -38.78 -12.06 2.19
C ALA A 77 -37.73 -11.02 2.61
N TYR A 78 -36.54 -11.06 2.00
CA TYR A 78 -35.56 -9.97 2.15
C TYR A 78 -36.01 -8.76 1.34
N HIS A 79 -35.78 -7.56 1.88
CA HIS A 79 -36.13 -6.31 1.23
C HIS A 79 -35.17 -5.20 1.68
N ASP A 80 -34.50 -4.56 0.73
CA ASP A 80 -33.42 -3.62 1.03
C ASP A 80 -33.90 -2.31 1.68
N GLN A 81 -35.13 -1.90 1.37
CA GLN A 81 -35.71 -0.63 1.85
C GLN A 81 -36.72 -0.78 3.00
N VAL A 82 -37.24 -1.99 3.25
CA VAL A 82 -38.29 -2.21 4.25
C VAL A 82 -37.62 -2.82 5.47
N PRO A 83 -37.68 -2.18 6.65
CA PRO A 83 -37.06 -2.69 7.86
C PRO A 83 -37.52 -4.10 8.22
N LYS A 84 -36.67 -4.82 8.96
CA LYS A 84 -37.05 -6.13 9.50
C LYS A 84 -38.34 -6.01 10.32
N ASN A 85 -39.24 -6.99 10.17
CA ASN A 85 -40.55 -7.06 10.81
C ASN A 85 -41.56 -6.00 10.33
N HIS A 86 -41.37 -5.40 9.16
CA HIS A 86 -42.37 -4.53 8.52
C HIS A 86 -43.03 -5.24 7.33
N VAL A 87 -44.24 -4.83 6.97
CA VAL A 87 -45.00 -5.44 5.86
C VAL A 87 -44.45 -4.96 4.52
N ILE A 88 -44.14 -5.91 3.62
CA ILE A 88 -43.71 -5.67 2.24
C ILE A 88 -44.91 -5.51 1.32
N ASP A 89 -45.84 -6.47 1.40
CA ASP A 89 -47.06 -6.52 0.60
C ASP A 89 -48.23 -7.04 1.42
N GLN A 90 -49.42 -6.62 1.04
CA GLN A 90 -50.69 -7.09 1.59
C GLN A 90 -51.63 -7.56 0.49
N ASP A 91 -52.56 -8.45 0.84
CA ASP A 91 -53.66 -8.91 -0.01
C ASP A 91 -54.87 -9.20 0.89
N PRO A 92 -56.01 -8.49 0.75
CA PRO A 92 -56.32 -7.50 -0.29
C PRO A 92 -55.56 -6.16 -0.16
N ASP A 93 -55.52 -5.40 -1.27
CA ASP A 93 -54.92 -4.06 -1.32
C ASP A 93 -55.64 -3.07 -0.39
N ALA A 94 -54.92 -2.03 0.02
CA ALA A 94 -55.46 -0.97 0.85
C ALA A 94 -56.67 -0.30 0.19
N GLY A 95 -57.69 0.01 0.98
CA GLY A 95 -58.95 0.59 0.48
C GLY A 95 -59.97 -0.43 -0.03
N ALA A 96 -59.61 -1.72 -0.16
CA ALA A 96 -60.57 -2.76 -0.51
C ALA A 96 -61.65 -2.92 0.58
N ALA A 97 -62.91 -3.04 0.18
CA ALA A 97 -64.00 -3.34 1.10
C ALA A 97 -64.20 -4.85 1.19
N ILE A 98 -63.98 -5.43 2.37
CA ILE A 98 -64.16 -6.87 2.63
C ILE A 98 -65.06 -7.10 3.82
N LYS A 99 -65.70 -8.27 3.88
CA LYS A 99 -66.53 -8.66 5.03
C LYS A 99 -65.69 -8.76 6.30
N ARG A 100 -66.25 -8.40 7.45
CA ARG A 100 -65.65 -8.69 8.77
C ARG A 100 -65.33 -10.19 8.89
N GLY A 101 -64.25 -10.50 9.62
CA GLY A 101 -63.75 -11.86 9.85
C GLY A 101 -62.97 -12.45 8.67
N ARG A 102 -62.73 -11.68 7.60
CA ARG A 102 -61.90 -12.13 6.47
C ARG A 102 -60.41 -11.96 6.75
N ASP A 103 -59.61 -12.81 6.12
CA ASP A 103 -58.16 -12.78 6.22
C ASP A 103 -57.57 -11.66 5.34
N VAL A 104 -56.70 -10.84 5.92
CA VAL A 104 -55.74 -9.99 5.23
C VAL A 104 -54.38 -10.69 5.30
N LYS A 105 -53.89 -11.09 4.13
CA LYS A 105 -52.59 -11.76 4.00
C LYS A 105 -51.49 -10.71 3.92
N ILE A 106 -50.42 -10.91 4.68
CA ILE A 106 -49.25 -10.02 4.67
C ILE A 106 -47.97 -10.80 4.39
N ARG A 107 -47.01 -10.15 3.73
CA ARG A 107 -45.62 -10.63 3.62
C ARG A 107 -44.72 -9.74 4.45
N VAL A 108 -43.86 -10.35 5.26
CA VAL A 108 -43.04 -9.62 6.24
C VAL A 108 -41.59 -9.55 5.79
N SER A 109 -40.97 -8.37 5.96
CA SER A 109 -39.57 -8.14 5.64
C SER A 109 -38.63 -8.78 6.66
N ARG A 110 -37.58 -9.44 6.15
CA ARG A 110 -36.41 -9.90 6.91
C ARG A 110 -35.32 -8.83 7.01
N GLY A 111 -35.56 -7.64 6.45
CA GLY A 111 -34.56 -6.59 6.22
C GLY A 111 -33.71 -6.88 4.97
N PRO A 112 -32.63 -6.12 4.76
CA PRO A 112 -31.66 -6.37 3.70
C PRO A 112 -31.03 -7.75 3.86
N GLU A 113 -30.66 -8.38 2.74
CA GLU A 113 -29.86 -9.60 2.78
C GLU A 113 -28.43 -9.25 3.25
N THR A 114 -28.00 -9.91 4.32
CA THR A 114 -26.71 -9.62 4.96
C THR A 114 -25.70 -10.76 4.79
N ILE A 115 -24.43 -10.39 4.72
CA ILE A 115 -23.27 -11.24 4.48
C ILE A 115 -22.22 -10.90 5.55
N VAL A 116 -21.47 -11.91 6.00
CA VAL A 116 -20.36 -11.70 6.94
C VAL A 116 -19.11 -11.35 6.15
N MET A 117 -18.47 -10.23 6.50
CA MET A 117 -17.24 -9.77 5.86
C MET A 117 -16.09 -10.77 6.10
N PRO A 118 -15.48 -11.35 5.03
CA PRO A 118 -14.37 -12.27 5.17
C PRO A 118 -13.10 -11.55 5.68
N ASN A 119 -12.16 -12.34 6.21
CA ASN A 119 -10.83 -11.85 6.56
C ASN A 119 -9.89 -11.91 5.35
N LEU A 120 -9.43 -10.75 4.91
CA LEU A 120 -8.55 -10.54 3.77
C LEU A 120 -7.11 -10.25 4.20
N ALA A 121 -6.84 -10.04 5.49
CA ALA A 121 -5.52 -9.69 5.99
C ALA A 121 -4.50 -10.82 5.67
N GLY A 122 -3.34 -10.43 5.14
CA GLY A 122 -2.27 -11.35 4.74
C GLY A 122 -2.45 -11.98 3.35
N LEU A 123 -3.64 -11.89 2.74
CA LEU A 123 -3.88 -12.38 1.39
C LEU A 123 -3.28 -11.42 0.34
N SER A 124 -3.01 -11.96 -0.86
CA SER A 124 -2.69 -11.11 -2.02
C SER A 124 -3.94 -10.35 -2.49
N LEU A 125 -3.74 -9.25 -3.22
CA LEU A 125 -4.85 -8.52 -3.85
C LEU A 125 -5.71 -9.41 -4.76
N GLN A 126 -5.09 -10.36 -5.48
CA GLN A 126 -5.81 -11.27 -6.35
C GLN A 126 -6.67 -12.27 -5.56
N GLN A 127 -6.11 -12.88 -4.50
CA GLN A 127 -6.85 -13.78 -3.62
C GLN A 127 -8.02 -13.07 -2.94
N SER A 128 -7.78 -11.84 -2.47
CA SER A 128 -8.80 -11.00 -1.83
C SER A 128 -9.95 -10.70 -2.78
N ARG A 129 -9.66 -10.42 -4.06
CA ARG A 129 -10.69 -10.18 -5.07
C ARG A 129 -11.57 -11.40 -5.32
N VAL A 130 -10.98 -12.59 -5.40
CA VAL A 130 -11.72 -13.85 -5.59
C VAL A 130 -12.66 -14.07 -4.41
N LEU A 131 -12.13 -13.98 -3.19
CA LEU A 131 -12.90 -14.20 -1.97
C LEU A 131 -14.06 -13.20 -1.79
N LEU A 132 -13.84 -11.93 -2.14
CA LEU A 132 -14.90 -10.92 -2.17
C LEU A 132 -16.00 -11.29 -3.17
N THR A 133 -15.62 -11.66 -4.39
CA THR A 133 -16.57 -11.99 -5.47
C THR A 133 -17.41 -13.23 -5.12
N GLU A 134 -16.79 -14.27 -4.57
CA GLU A 134 -17.47 -15.50 -4.13
C GLU A 134 -18.50 -15.23 -3.03
N ASN A 135 -18.27 -14.23 -2.19
CA ASN A 135 -19.19 -13.81 -1.13
C ASN A 135 -20.18 -12.72 -1.59
N GLY A 136 -20.26 -12.40 -2.89
CA GLY A 136 -21.17 -11.35 -3.38
C GLY A 136 -20.84 -9.95 -2.85
N LEU A 137 -19.57 -9.70 -2.57
CA LEU A 137 -19.01 -8.42 -2.14
C LEU A 137 -18.15 -7.83 -3.27
N CYS A 138 -17.91 -6.52 -3.23
CA CYS A 138 -17.07 -5.84 -4.20
C CYS A 138 -15.74 -5.36 -3.60
N ARG A 139 -14.78 -5.06 -4.47
CA ARG A 139 -13.54 -4.38 -4.08
C ARG A 139 -13.76 -2.87 -4.14
N GLY A 140 -13.53 -2.20 -3.02
CA GLY A 140 -13.55 -0.75 -2.91
C GLY A 140 -12.23 -0.11 -3.32
N THR A 141 -11.87 0.95 -2.61
CA THR A 141 -10.65 1.73 -2.80
C THR A 141 -9.41 0.94 -2.37
N LEU A 142 -8.27 1.31 -2.97
CA LEU A 142 -6.96 0.74 -2.63
C LEU A 142 -6.05 1.84 -2.13
N ALA A 143 -5.58 1.70 -0.90
CA ALA A 143 -4.51 2.50 -0.34
C ALA A 143 -3.23 1.66 -0.24
N GLY A 144 -2.06 2.30 -0.31
CA GLY A 144 -0.78 1.61 -0.24
C GLY A 144 0.15 2.26 0.76
N MET A 145 0.75 1.46 1.65
CA MET A 145 1.75 1.92 2.61
C MET A 145 2.94 0.96 2.67
N ASN A 146 4.10 1.46 3.07
CA ASN A 146 5.26 0.60 3.29
C ASN A 146 5.08 -0.17 4.61
N SER A 147 5.37 -1.46 4.61
CA SER A 147 5.30 -2.31 5.80
C SER A 147 6.59 -3.14 5.90
N PRO A 148 7.31 -3.10 7.03
CA PRO A 148 8.48 -3.94 7.22
C PRO A 148 8.12 -5.41 7.47
N ARG A 149 6.85 -5.72 7.79
CA ARG A 149 6.38 -7.07 8.14
C ARG A 149 5.63 -7.79 7.03
N SER A 150 5.15 -7.05 6.02
CA SER A 150 4.25 -7.58 4.99
C SER A 150 4.91 -7.45 3.62
N ALA A 151 4.89 -8.52 2.84
CA ALA A 151 5.43 -8.51 1.48
C ALA A 151 4.65 -7.54 0.59
N ALA A 152 5.30 -7.00 -0.45
CA ALA A 152 4.63 -6.13 -1.40
C ALA A 152 3.43 -6.84 -2.04
N GLY A 153 2.28 -6.16 -2.11
CA GLY A 153 1.04 -6.68 -2.68
C GLY A 153 0.13 -7.44 -1.70
N GLN A 154 0.53 -7.63 -0.44
CA GLN A 154 -0.33 -8.21 0.60
C GLN A 154 -1.25 -7.17 1.23
N VAL A 155 -2.47 -7.59 1.57
CA VAL A 155 -3.41 -6.78 2.35
C VAL A 155 -2.95 -6.70 3.81
N ILE A 156 -2.78 -5.47 4.29
CA ILE A 156 -2.44 -5.14 5.68
C ILE A 156 -3.71 -5.00 6.50
N ALA A 157 -4.68 -4.27 5.96
CA ALA A 157 -5.95 -3.97 6.63
C ALA A 157 -7.08 -3.83 5.61
N GLN A 158 -8.30 -3.96 6.10
CA GLN A 158 -9.52 -3.81 5.33
C GLN A 158 -10.53 -2.97 6.10
N SER A 159 -11.45 -2.35 5.37
CA SER A 159 -12.66 -1.75 5.91
C SER A 159 -13.83 -2.10 4.99
N PRO A 160 -14.95 -2.66 5.47
CA PRO A 160 -15.27 -3.04 6.86
C PRO A 160 -14.37 -4.13 7.46
N PRO A 161 -14.26 -4.22 8.81
CA PRO A 161 -13.40 -5.21 9.47
C PRO A 161 -13.91 -6.64 9.28
N PRO A 162 -13.04 -7.66 9.42
CA PRO A 162 -13.44 -9.06 9.35
C PRO A 162 -14.53 -9.39 10.38
N GLY A 163 -15.53 -10.17 10.00
CA GLY A 163 -16.67 -10.54 10.84
C GLY A 163 -17.80 -9.50 10.88
N ALA A 164 -17.62 -8.31 10.30
CA ALA A 164 -18.70 -7.32 10.21
C ALA A 164 -19.87 -7.86 9.37
N THR A 165 -21.10 -7.62 9.82
CA THR A 165 -22.32 -7.91 9.06
C THR A 165 -22.60 -6.76 8.10
N VAL A 166 -22.59 -7.03 6.80
CA VAL A 166 -22.76 -6.03 5.74
C VAL A 166 -23.86 -6.47 4.76
N SER A 167 -24.45 -5.55 4.02
CA SER A 167 -25.39 -5.91 2.95
C SER A 167 -24.66 -6.55 1.76
N ARG A 168 -25.38 -7.33 0.95
CA ARG A 168 -24.87 -7.80 -0.35
C ARG A 168 -24.38 -6.61 -1.19
N ASN A 169 -23.35 -6.84 -2.01
CA ASN A 169 -22.70 -5.81 -2.85
C ASN A 169 -22.00 -4.68 -2.08
N THR A 170 -21.78 -4.82 -0.77
CA THR A 170 -20.91 -3.89 -0.04
C THR A 170 -19.47 -4.02 -0.55
N CYS A 171 -18.78 -2.89 -0.74
CA CYS A 171 -17.39 -2.88 -1.15
C CYS A 171 -16.44 -2.84 0.06
N ALA A 172 -15.36 -3.61 0.00
CA ALA A 172 -14.29 -3.58 0.97
C ALA A 172 -13.10 -2.74 0.47
N ASP A 173 -12.77 -1.68 1.19
CA ASP A 173 -11.56 -0.88 1.00
C ASP A 173 -10.36 -1.63 1.57
N LEU A 174 -9.24 -1.65 0.84
CA LEU A 174 -8.05 -2.42 1.22
C LEU A 174 -6.82 -1.53 1.34
N LEU A 175 -6.07 -1.72 2.42
CA LEU A 175 -4.73 -1.18 2.61
C LEU A 175 -3.71 -2.24 2.24
N ILE A 176 -2.87 -1.97 1.25
CA ILE A 176 -1.89 -2.92 0.70
C ILE A 176 -0.47 -2.51 1.10
N SER A 177 0.37 -3.49 1.36
CA SER A 177 1.80 -3.30 1.56
C SER A 177 2.52 -2.98 0.26
N ARG A 178 3.36 -1.94 0.27
CA ARG A 178 4.36 -1.65 -0.77
C ARG A 178 5.71 -2.33 -0.48
N GLY A 179 5.76 -3.18 0.54
CA GLY A 179 6.97 -3.83 1.03
C GLY A 179 7.75 -2.97 2.04
N PRO A 180 8.89 -3.48 2.52
CA PRO A 180 9.76 -2.76 3.46
C PRO A 180 10.27 -1.45 2.84
N SER A 181 10.25 -0.36 3.62
CA SER A 181 10.97 0.86 3.25
C SER A 181 12.43 0.72 3.68
N VAL A 182 13.37 0.98 2.78
CA VAL A 182 14.78 1.05 3.17
C VAL A 182 14.98 2.35 3.97
N PRO A 183 15.50 2.30 5.22
CA PRO A 183 15.74 3.50 5.99
C PRO A 183 16.71 4.41 5.24
N ALA A 184 16.26 5.64 4.98
CA ALA A 184 17.04 6.68 4.33
C ALA A 184 17.44 7.77 5.33
N PHE A 185 18.62 8.33 5.16
CA PHE A 185 19.18 9.39 5.99
C PHE A 185 19.64 10.56 5.10
N PRO A 186 19.77 11.79 5.65
CA PRO A 186 20.23 12.93 4.85
C PRO A 186 21.69 12.72 4.43
N MET A 187 21.97 13.02 3.16
CA MET A 187 23.30 12.97 2.59
C MET A 187 24.20 14.00 3.26
N VAL A 188 25.39 13.58 3.67
CA VAL A 188 26.39 14.46 4.28
C VAL A 188 27.00 15.40 3.24
N ASP A 189 27.43 16.58 3.67
CA ASP A 189 28.24 17.47 2.84
C ASP A 189 29.70 17.04 2.89
N LEU A 190 30.27 16.74 1.72
CA LEU A 190 31.66 16.35 1.52
C LEU A 190 32.47 17.49 0.88
N SER A 191 31.88 18.65 0.64
CA SER A 191 32.58 19.80 0.06
C SER A 191 33.78 20.22 0.92
N GLY A 192 34.94 20.41 0.31
CA GLY A 192 36.19 20.74 0.99
C GLY A 192 36.93 19.56 1.63
N PHE A 193 36.33 18.36 1.68
CA PHE A 193 37.04 17.16 2.14
C PHE A 193 38.10 16.74 1.13
N THR A 194 39.19 16.13 1.60
CA THR A 194 40.10 15.38 0.72
C THR A 194 39.41 14.13 0.21
N LEU A 195 39.81 13.61 -0.96
CA LEU A 195 39.19 12.41 -1.52
C LEU A 195 39.24 11.21 -0.54
N GLU A 196 40.36 11.00 0.13
CA GLU A 196 40.53 9.92 1.12
C GLU A 196 39.59 10.08 2.31
N SER A 197 39.48 11.30 2.86
CA SER A 197 38.59 11.58 3.99
C SER A 197 37.11 11.44 3.62
N ALA A 198 36.74 11.85 2.39
CA ALA A 198 35.40 11.69 1.85
C ALA A 198 35.03 10.22 1.68
N ILE A 199 35.93 9.40 1.12
CA ILE A 199 35.72 7.95 0.96
C ILE A 199 35.52 7.27 2.33
N ARG A 200 36.41 7.53 3.29
CA ARG A 200 36.26 6.98 4.66
C ARG A 200 34.94 7.39 5.30
N ARG A 201 34.50 8.63 5.08
CA ARG A 201 33.22 9.12 5.60
C ARG A 201 32.04 8.40 4.95
N LEU A 202 32.10 8.12 3.64
CA LEU A 202 31.08 7.36 2.93
C LEU A 202 31.02 5.90 3.42
N GLU A 203 32.17 5.25 3.62
CA GLU A 203 32.26 3.88 4.15
C GLU A 203 31.66 3.76 5.54
N GLN A 204 31.94 4.71 6.45
CA GLN A 204 31.34 4.77 7.79
C GLN A 204 29.80 4.85 7.74
N LEU A 205 29.26 5.51 6.71
CA LEU A 205 27.83 5.64 6.49
C LEU A 205 27.24 4.47 5.68
N GLN A 206 28.06 3.46 5.37
CA GLN A 206 27.71 2.33 4.50
C GLN A 206 27.21 2.79 3.12
N LEU A 207 27.74 3.90 2.61
CA LEU A 207 27.48 4.40 1.25
C LEU A 207 28.60 3.92 0.31
N THR A 208 28.26 3.75 -0.96
CA THR A 208 29.22 3.30 -1.98
C THR A 208 29.74 4.49 -2.78
N VAL A 209 31.03 4.50 -3.08
CA VAL A 209 31.63 5.52 -3.92
C VAL A 209 31.29 5.21 -5.37
N GLY A 210 30.77 6.21 -6.06
CA GLY A 210 30.38 6.14 -7.46
C GLY A 210 31.47 6.65 -8.40
N THR A 211 31.04 7.45 -9.36
CA THR A 211 31.93 8.07 -10.34
C THR A 211 32.71 9.21 -9.69
N ILE A 212 34.03 9.23 -9.84
CA ILE A 212 34.85 10.38 -9.48
C ILE A 212 35.18 11.18 -10.74
N ARG A 213 34.70 12.42 -10.81
CA ARG A 213 34.99 13.40 -11.85
C ARG A 213 36.10 14.34 -11.38
N PHE A 214 36.98 14.73 -12.28
CA PHE A 214 38.10 15.62 -11.97
C PHE A 214 37.94 16.93 -12.72
N VAL A 215 38.07 18.05 -12.00
CA VAL A 215 37.94 19.40 -12.55
C VAL A 215 39.08 20.27 -12.07
N HIS A 216 39.29 21.40 -12.74
CA HIS A 216 40.16 22.46 -12.25
C HIS A 216 39.36 23.74 -12.08
N ARG A 217 39.09 24.11 -10.83
CA ARG A 217 38.41 25.33 -10.42
C ARG A 217 39.40 26.17 -9.62
N ILE A 218 39.88 27.26 -10.24
CA ILE A 218 40.83 28.19 -9.62
C ILE A 218 40.26 28.83 -8.35
N SER A 219 38.93 29.02 -8.30
CA SER A 219 38.21 29.61 -7.17
C SER A 219 37.98 28.66 -5.99
N ALA A 220 38.31 27.38 -6.10
CA ALA A 220 38.08 26.38 -5.05
C ALA A 220 39.42 25.79 -4.56
N PRO A 221 39.50 25.31 -3.30
CA PRO A 221 40.70 24.67 -2.78
C PRO A 221 41.12 23.47 -3.62
N LEU A 222 42.42 23.36 -3.89
CA LEU A 222 42.99 22.24 -4.63
C LEU A 222 43.00 20.96 -3.78
N GLU A 223 42.91 19.82 -4.45
CA GLU A 223 42.88 18.49 -3.87
C GLU A 223 41.71 18.26 -2.89
N THR A 224 40.57 18.91 -3.16
CA THR A 224 39.35 18.77 -2.37
C THR A 224 38.13 18.46 -3.24
N ILE A 225 37.11 17.86 -2.63
CA ILE A 225 35.80 17.67 -3.26
C ILE A 225 35.10 19.03 -3.41
N VAL A 226 34.61 19.32 -4.61
CA VAL A 226 33.88 20.56 -4.91
C VAL A 226 32.41 20.36 -5.18
N ASP A 227 32.02 19.18 -5.68
CA ASP A 227 30.61 18.82 -5.83
C ASP A 227 30.43 17.34 -5.51
N GLN A 228 29.19 16.96 -5.19
CA GLN A 228 28.78 15.58 -4.98
C GLN A 228 27.38 15.35 -5.55
N LEU A 229 27.06 14.11 -5.86
CA LEU A 229 25.72 13.67 -6.20
C LEU A 229 25.43 12.34 -5.49
N PRO A 230 24.36 12.22 -4.68
CA PRO A 230 23.35 13.25 -4.40
C PRO A 230 23.88 14.46 -3.61
N LEU A 231 23.21 15.60 -3.76
CA LEU A 231 23.55 16.84 -3.04
C LEU A 231 23.39 16.66 -1.53
N ALA A 232 24.12 17.46 -0.75
CA ALA A 232 23.97 17.49 0.71
C ALA A 232 22.49 17.70 1.10
N GLY A 233 22.05 16.98 2.13
CA GLY A 233 20.65 16.98 2.59
C GLY A 233 19.69 16.08 1.80
N TYR A 234 20.05 15.62 0.61
CA TYR A 234 19.23 14.68 -0.15
C TYR A 234 19.09 13.33 0.58
N ARG A 235 17.94 12.65 0.48
CA ARG A 235 17.75 11.36 1.17
C ARG A 235 18.47 10.23 0.44
N VAL A 236 19.38 9.55 1.15
CA VAL A 236 20.13 8.39 0.66
C VAL A 236 19.85 7.16 1.52
N ALA A 237 19.71 6.01 0.87
CA ALA A 237 19.60 4.72 1.54
C ALA A 237 21.00 4.13 1.79
N ARG A 238 21.13 3.22 2.76
CA ARG A 238 22.35 2.41 2.93
C ARG A 238 22.69 1.68 1.63
N GLY A 239 23.97 1.62 1.28
CA GLY A 239 24.48 1.10 0.01
C GLY A 239 24.32 2.08 -1.15
N GLY A 240 23.66 3.23 -0.96
CA GLY A 240 23.47 4.25 -1.98
C GLY A 240 24.80 4.74 -2.55
N ARG A 241 24.83 4.97 -3.86
CA ARG A 241 26.00 5.44 -4.60
C ARG A 241 26.14 6.95 -4.51
N VAL A 242 27.37 7.42 -4.29
CA VAL A 242 27.73 8.84 -4.25
C VAL A 242 28.80 9.14 -5.28
N ASP A 243 28.44 9.89 -6.31
CA ASP A 243 29.35 10.43 -7.29
C ASP A 243 30.02 11.70 -6.74
N LEU A 244 31.31 11.87 -7.01
CA LEU A 244 32.14 12.93 -6.45
C LEU A 244 32.81 13.74 -7.55
N THR A 245 32.90 15.05 -7.38
CA THR A 245 33.71 15.93 -8.24
C THR A 245 34.88 16.46 -7.42
N PHE A 246 36.08 16.10 -7.83
CA PHE A 246 37.34 16.44 -7.17
C PHE A 246 38.06 17.55 -7.92
N ASN A 247 38.41 18.62 -7.22
CA ASN A 247 39.15 19.75 -7.76
C ASN A 247 40.65 19.51 -7.66
N ARG A 248 41.31 19.48 -8.81
CA ARG A 248 42.74 19.21 -8.94
C ARG A 248 43.45 20.40 -9.58
N SER A 249 44.73 20.57 -9.29
CA SER A 249 45.56 21.57 -9.98
C SER A 249 45.66 21.26 -11.47
N LYS A 250 45.56 22.26 -12.35
CA LYS A 250 45.93 22.08 -13.77
C LYS A 250 47.37 21.57 -13.80
N ALA A 251 47.56 20.33 -14.23
CA ALA A 251 48.90 19.77 -14.40
C ALA A 251 49.70 20.79 -15.23
N GLY A 252 50.84 21.25 -14.71
CA GLY A 252 51.73 22.11 -15.48
C GLY A 252 51.97 21.45 -16.84
N GLN A 253 51.91 22.23 -17.92
CA GLN A 253 52.17 21.76 -19.28
C GLN A 253 53.43 20.89 -19.30
N TYR A 254 53.27 19.58 -19.42
CA TYR A 254 54.39 18.67 -19.61
C TYR A 254 54.69 18.62 -21.10
N THR A 255 55.52 19.56 -21.57
CA THR A 255 56.14 19.50 -22.90
C THR A 255 57.51 18.86 -22.75
N GLY A 256 57.55 17.53 -22.69
CA GLY A 256 58.82 16.79 -22.68
C GLY A 256 58.61 15.30 -22.54
N GLU A 257 59.19 14.53 -23.45
CA GLU A 257 59.32 13.09 -23.33
C GLU A 257 59.95 12.70 -21.97
N PRO A 258 59.48 11.63 -21.31
CA PRO A 258 60.02 11.17 -20.04
C PRO A 258 61.45 10.65 -20.24
N LYS A 259 62.45 11.43 -19.79
CA LYS A 259 63.87 11.10 -19.95
C LYS A 259 64.55 10.50 -18.71
N ASN A 260 63.81 9.97 -17.72
CA ASN A 260 64.46 9.24 -16.62
C ASN A 260 63.54 8.21 -15.94
N THR A 261 64.11 7.05 -15.61
CA THR A 261 63.46 5.91 -14.92
C THR A 261 62.94 6.24 -13.52
N ASP A 262 63.42 7.33 -12.91
CA ASP A 262 62.94 7.84 -11.60
C ASP A 262 61.54 8.48 -11.66
N GLN A 263 60.92 8.56 -12.84
CA GLN A 263 59.61 9.17 -13.06
C GLN A 263 58.45 8.18 -13.09
N VAL A 264 58.68 6.89 -12.84
CA VAL A 264 57.63 5.86 -12.75
C VAL A 264 57.71 5.13 -11.41
N GLU A 265 56.57 4.76 -10.85
CA GLU A 265 56.44 3.89 -9.67
C GLU A 265 55.84 2.56 -10.10
N LEU A 266 56.39 1.47 -9.57
CA LEU A 266 55.76 0.17 -9.73
C LEU A 266 54.60 0.06 -8.73
N PHE A 267 53.39 0.10 -9.26
CA PHE A 267 52.17 -0.11 -8.50
C PHE A 267 51.83 -1.60 -8.48
N ARG A 268 51.66 -2.15 -7.28
CA ARG A 268 51.22 -3.54 -7.08
C ARG A 268 49.83 -3.56 -6.46
N PHE A 269 48.93 -4.33 -7.08
CA PHE A 269 47.62 -4.65 -6.53
C PHE A 269 47.43 -6.16 -6.49
N SER A 270 46.85 -6.65 -5.39
CA SER A 270 46.52 -8.06 -5.18
C SER A 270 45.02 -8.17 -4.91
N LEU A 271 44.34 -9.07 -5.62
CA LEU A 271 42.93 -9.32 -5.37
C LEU A 271 42.77 -10.18 -4.12
N GLU A 272 41.92 -9.74 -3.19
CA GLU A 272 41.63 -10.48 -1.94
C GLU A 272 41.24 -11.95 -2.20
N ASN A 273 41.59 -12.82 -1.25
CA ASN A 273 41.26 -14.25 -1.31
C ASN A 273 39.74 -14.46 -1.36
N GLY A 274 39.30 -15.42 -2.18
CA GLY A 274 37.90 -15.66 -2.49
C GLY A 274 37.73 -16.87 -3.40
N PHE A 275 36.50 -17.09 -3.89
CA PHE A 275 36.15 -18.27 -4.69
C PHE A 275 35.83 -17.96 -6.17
N LEU A 276 35.44 -16.72 -6.48
CA LEU A 276 34.98 -16.31 -7.81
C LEU A 276 35.94 -15.28 -8.40
N ASN A 277 36.17 -15.38 -9.70
CA ASN A 277 36.88 -14.35 -10.45
C ASN A 277 36.09 -13.04 -10.40
N LYS A 278 36.80 -11.92 -10.22
CA LYS A 278 36.20 -10.59 -10.20
C LYS A 278 36.76 -9.75 -11.34
N ARG A 279 35.92 -8.90 -11.95
CA ARG A 279 36.37 -7.96 -12.98
C ARG A 279 37.10 -6.81 -12.30
N VAL A 280 38.40 -6.71 -12.53
CA VAL A 280 39.24 -5.65 -11.98
C VAL A 280 39.52 -4.62 -13.08
N GLN A 281 39.21 -3.36 -12.79
CA GLN A 281 39.55 -2.23 -13.65
C GLN A 281 40.51 -1.31 -12.92
N VAL A 282 41.72 -1.16 -13.42
CA VAL A 282 42.66 -0.14 -12.93
C VAL A 282 42.63 1.03 -13.90
N LYS A 283 42.13 2.16 -13.44
CA LYS A 283 42.08 3.40 -14.21
C LYS A 283 43.05 4.38 -13.61
N ILE A 284 43.85 5.02 -14.44
CA ILE A 284 44.70 6.13 -14.03
C ILE A 284 44.12 7.43 -14.55
N ASN A 285 44.02 8.41 -13.67
CA ASN A 285 43.69 9.77 -14.06
C ASN A 285 44.94 10.64 -13.96
N GLN A 286 45.45 11.06 -15.12
CA GLN A 286 46.56 11.99 -15.25
C GLN A 286 46.10 13.22 -16.04
N ALA A 287 46.35 14.42 -15.52
CA ALA A 287 45.90 15.67 -16.13
C ALA A 287 44.38 15.66 -16.46
N GLN A 288 43.99 15.70 -17.73
CA GLN A 288 42.60 15.67 -18.22
C GLN A 288 42.19 14.32 -18.85
N PHE A 289 43.03 13.29 -18.77
CA PHE A 289 42.79 11.99 -19.39
C PHE A 289 42.58 10.89 -18.33
N LEU A 290 41.49 10.15 -18.47
CA LEU A 290 41.24 8.91 -17.74
C LEU A 290 41.62 7.73 -18.64
N LEU A 291 42.73 7.07 -18.35
CA LEU A 291 43.22 5.92 -19.10
C LEU A 291 42.93 4.63 -18.31
N SER A 292 42.44 3.58 -18.98
CA SER A 292 42.34 2.26 -18.37
C SER A 292 43.69 1.55 -18.53
N LEU A 293 44.40 1.32 -17.43
CA LEU A 293 45.66 0.57 -17.40
C LEU A 293 45.41 -0.95 -17.41
N PHE A 294 44.29 -1.37 -16.86
CA PHE A 294 43.89 -2.77 -16.77
C PHE A 294 42.35 -2.85 -16.75
N ASP A 295 41.76 -3.79 -17.47
CA ASP A 295 40.32 -4.11 -17.44
C ASP A 295 40.14 -5.57 -17.84
N ASP A 296 40.21 -6.47 -16.86
CA ASP A 296 40.05 -7.91 -17.08
C ASP A 296 39.56 -8.64 -15.81
N PHE A 297 39.20 -9.91 -15.93
CA PHE A 297 38.88 -10.77 -14.80
C PHE A 297 40.15 -11.31 -14.14
N MET A 298 40.26 -11.14 -12.82
CA MET A 298 41.33 -11.68 -12.00
C MET A 298 40.82 -12.81 -11.11
N ALA A 299 41.61 -13.87 -10.98
CA ALA A 299 41.37 -14.92 -10.01
C ALA A 299 41.71 -14.42 -8.59
N PRO A 300 41.05 -14.92 -7.54
CA PRO A 300 41.38 -14.55 -6.16
C PRO A 300 42.84 -14.85 -5.82
N GLY A 301 43.51 -13.93 -5.12
CA GLY A 301 44.94 -14.02 -4.80
C GLY A 301 45.89 -13.66 -5.96
N GLN A 302 45.38 -13.41 -7.17
CA GLN A 302 46.18 -12.98 -8.31
C GLN A 302 46.68 -11.54 -8.10
N GLU A 303 47.94 -11.29 -8.47
CA GLU A 303 48.57 -9.97 -8.39
C GLU A 303 48.77 -9.36 -9.79
N ILE A 304 48.68 -8.04 -9.88
CA ILE A 304 49.06 -7.25 -11.04
C ILE A 304 50.09 -6.20 -10.67
N TRP A 305 50.99 -5.95 -11.61
CA TRP A 305 52.09 -5.01 -11.47
C TRP A 305 51.99 -4.02 -12.63
N LEU A 306 51.79 -2.75 -12.31
CA LEU A 306 51.57 -1.69 -13.30
C LEU A 306 52.60 -0.60 -13.09
N LEU A 307 53.24 -0.15 -14.16
CA LEU A 307 54.11 1.02 -14.11
C LEU A 307 53.25 2.28 -14.19
N VAL A 308 53.28 3.07 -13.13
CA VAL A 308 52.50 4.29 -12.98
C VAL A 308 53.44 5.49 -13.03
N PRO A 309 53.30 6.44 -13.96
CA PRO A 309 54.11 7.66 -13.94
C PRO A 309 53.93 8.39 -12.60
N LYS A 310 54.97 8.98 -12.03
CA LYS A 310 54.88 9.88 -10.87
C LYS A 310 54.59 11.32 -11.31
N SER A 311 54.91 11.66 -12.56
CA SER A 311 54.69 12.99 -13.13
C SER A 311 53.20 13.36 -13.18
N GLY A 312 52.89 14.63 -12.89
CA GLY A 312 51.52 15.14 -12.94
C GLY A 312 50.60 14.70 -11.81
N ASN A 313 51.16 14.13 -10.72
CA ASN A 313 50.47 13.66 -9.52
C ASN A 313 49.23 12.79 -9.79
N PRO A 314 49.41 11.61 -10.40
CA PRO A 314 48.27 10.85 -10.89
C PRO A 314 47.54 10.09 -9.80
N THR A 315 46.26 9.84 -10.05
CA THR A 315 45.43 9.02 -9.16
C THR A 315 45.12 7.70 -9.86
N VAL A 316 45.50 6.60 -9.22
CA VAL A 316 45.10 5.25 -9.61
C VAL A 316 43.82 4.90 -8.87
N LEU A 317 42.79 4.55 -9.62
CA LEU A 317 41.46 4.16 -9.18
C LEU A 317 41.26 2.68 -9.54
N ILE A 318 41.02 1.85 -8.53
CA ILE A 318 40.84 0.41 -8.73
C ILE A 318 39.39 0.08 -8.49
N TYR A 319 38.72 -0.44 -9.52
CA TYR A 319 37.36 -0.92 -9.43
C TYR A 319 37.36 -2.45 -9.44
N VAL A 320 36.58 -3.07 -8.57
CA VAL A 320 36.34 -4.51 -8.56
C VAL A 320 34.83 -4.71 -8.71
N ASP A 321 34.42 -5.44 -9.75
CA ASP A 321 33.01 -5.63 -10.16
C ASP A 321 32.24 -4.29 -10.27
N GLY A 322 32.93 -3.23 -10.65
CA GLY A 322 32.38 -1.88 -10.82
C GLY A 322 32.29 -1.03 -9.55
N GLN A 323 32.73 -1.53 -8.39
CA GLN A 323 32.85 -0.76 -7.14
C GLN A 323 34.28 -0.28 -6.95
N LEU A 324 34.48 1.00 -6.60
CA LEU A 324 35.81 1.54 -6.30
C LEU A 324 36.32 0.94 -4.98
N MET A 325 37.40 0.16 -5.06
CA MET A 325 37.97 -0.54 -3.91
C MET A 325 39.19 0.14 -3.31
N GLU A 326 40.07 0.68 -4.14
CA GLU A 326 41.28 1.34 -3.67
C GLU A 326 41.54 2.57 -4.52
N THR A 327 42.06 3.61 -3.87
CA THR A 327 42.57 4.80 -4.54
C THR A 327 43.98 5.07 -4.05
N ARG A 328 44.93 5.21 -4.96
CA ARG A 328 46.30 5.65 -4.65
C ARG A 328 46.65 6.93 -5.38
N ILE A 329 47.16 7.89 -4.63
CA ILE A 329 47.68 9.14 -5.16
C ILE A 329 49.20 9.06 -5.17
N PHE A 330 49.79 9.23 -6.35
CA PHE A 330 51.23 9.31 -6.51
C PHE A 330 51.60 10.79 -6.54
N VAL A 331 52.46 11.23 -5.63
CA VAL A 331 52.90 12.64 -5.55
C VAL A 331 54.40 12.70 -5.78
N LEU A 332 54.84 13.58 -6.68
CA LEU A 332 56.26 13.94 -6.75
C LEU A 332 56.62 14.76 -5.51
N TRP A 333 57.37 14.18 -4.58
CA TRP A 333 57.94 14.92 -3.45
C TRP A 333 58.77 16.11 -3.96
N LYS A 334 58.38 17.33 -3.58
CA LYS A 334 59.30 18.49 -3.60
C LYS A 334 60.05 18.51 -2.26
N GLN A 335 61.38 18.62 -2.30
CA GLN A 335 62.17 18.97 -1.11
C GLN A 335 61.60 20.25 -0.48
N PRO A 336 61.57 20.39 0.86
CA PRO A 336 61.20 21.66 1.47
C PRO A 336 62.16 22.74 0.96
N ALA A 337 61.59 23.87 0.53
CA ALA A 337 62.36 25.03 0.12
C ALA A 337 63.35 25.38 1.23
N GLN A 338 64.63 25.46 0.89
CA GLN A 338 65.67 26.06 1.70
C GLN A 338 65.14 27.42 2.19
N THR A 339 64.75 27.48 3.45
CA THR A 339 64.45 28.75 4.11
C THR A 339 65.77 29.49 4.17
N GLY A 340 65.80 30.66 3.54
CA GLY A 340 66.96 31.53 3.52
C GLY A 340 67.52 31.70 4.92
N SER A 341 68.83 31.50 5.03
CA SER A 341 69.63 31.81 6.20
C SER A 341 69.37 33.25 6.65
N MET A 342 68.57 33.42 7.71
CA MET A 342 68.81 34.46 8.69
C MET A 342 69.58 33.81 9.85
N TRP A 343 70.49 34.59 10.44
CA TRP A 343 71.48 34.25 11.48
C TRP A 343 72.87 33.85 10.97
N THR A 344 73.65 34.89 10.67
CA THR A 344 75.09 34.91 10.94
C THR A 344 75.37 34.94 12.45
N SER A 345 76.45 34.25 12.82
CA SER A 345 77.26 34.33 14.05
C SER A 345 76.66 33.77 15.34
N TRP A 346 77.25 32.70 15.89
CA TRP A 346 78.37 32.78 16.85
C TRP A 346 79.05 31.42 16.99
N THR A 347 80.32 31.49 17.36
CA THR A 347 81.36 30.45 17.37
C THR A 347 81.17 29.31 18.36
N ALA A 348 81.60 28.12 17.92
CA ALA A 348 82.30 27.06 18.64
C ALA A 348 82.23 27.01 20.17
N ALA A 349 81.73 25.90 20.72
CA ALA A 349 82.48 25.03 21.65
C ALA A 349 81.61 23.88 22.19
N SER A 350 82.31 22.77 22.46
CA SER A 350 82.00 21.69 23.41
C SER A 350 81.50 20.36 22.84
N SER A 351 82.42 19.41 22.92
CA SER A 351 82.31 17.98 22.71
C SER A 351 81.34 17.32 23.71
N PRO A 352 80.71 16.19 23.35
CA PRO A 352 79.70 15.53 24.18
C PRO A 352 80.36 14.63 25.23
N THR A 353 80.22 14.97 26.51
CA THR A 353 80.39 14.01 27.61
C THR A 353 79.01 13.67 28.15
N SER A 354 78.40 12.62 27.59
CA SER A 354 77.13 12.12 28.09
C SER A 354 77.08 10.58 28.04
N PRO A 355 76.80 9.89 29.17
CA PRO A 355 76.87 8.43 29.27
C PRO A 355 75.80 7.65 28.50
N TRP A 356 74.81 8.30 27.89
CA TRP A 356 73.74 7.62 27.14
C TRP A 356 74.18 7.15 25.74
N ALA A 357 75.24 7.72 25.17
CA ALA A 357 75.75 7.34 23.83
C ALA A 357 76.51 5.99 23.81
N ARG A 358 76.93 5.47 24.97
CA ARG A 358 77.65 4.19 25.08
C ARG A 358 76.73 2.96 25.15
N TRP A 359 75.44 3.14 25.39
CA TRP A 359 74.48 2.03 25.46
C TRP A 359 73.97 1.60 24.06
N TRP A 360 73.98 2.50 23.09
CA TRP A 360 73.36 2.28 21.77
C TRP A 360 74.27 1.54 20.75
N LEU A 361 75.59 1.58 20.92
CA LEU A 361 76.57 1.03 19.97
C LEU A 361 76.95 -0.45 20.20
N LYS A 362 76.29 -1.17 21.12
CA LYS A 362 76.65 -2.57 21.46
C LYS A 362 75.62 -3.63 21.03
N ARG A 363 74.57 -3.27 20.28
CA ARG A 363 73.45 -4.20 19.98
C ARG A 363 73.22 -4.55 18.50
N PHE A 364 74.00 -4.03 17.55
CA PHE A 364 73.83 -4.36 16.13
C PHE A 364 75.16 -4.46 15.36
N ALA A 365 76.01 -5.40 15.76
CA ALA A 365 77.06 -5.93 14.91
C ALA A 365 76.99 -7.46 14.96
N ASP A 366 76.19 -8.04 14.06
CA ASP A 366 76.61 -9.20 13.25
C ASP A 366 75.50 -9.61 12.26
N PRO A 367 75.82 -9.89 10.99
CA PRO A 367 74.89 -10.41 9.99
C PRO A 367 74.77 -11.95 10.06
N PRO A 368 73.59 -12.55 9.82
CA PRO A 368 73.45 -14.00 9.77
C PRO A 368 73.92 -14.59 8.42
N ARG A 369 74.48 -15.79 8.50
CA ARG A 369 74.84 -16.69 7.39
C ARG A 369 73.63 -17.29 6.70
#